data_AF-A0A8G2F4Y0-F1
#
_entry.id   AF-A0A8G2F4Y0-F1
#
_cell.length_a   1.000
_cell.length_b   1.000
_cell.length_c   1.000
_cell.angle_alpha   90.00
_cell.angle_beta   90.00
_cell.angle_gamma   90.00
#
_symmetry.space_group_name_H-M   'P 1'
#
loop_
_entity.id
_entity.type
_entity.pdbx_description
1 polymer ?
#
loop_
_entity_poly.entity_id
_entity_poly.type
_entity_poly.pdbx_seq_one_letter_code
_entity_poly.pdbx_strand_id
1 'polypeptide(L)'
;MLKVYADKNGKAVFHCPHCGFVTNFDASAYRDRDSRIRIKCRCGESMTMLVEFREYYRRSVSLAGRCTVHRTREELEIKVRDLSMSGLSFSIESPMVEESTVLQIGDVVTVRFRLDSPPENLIQRMALVRNIRSGTIGAKFARSEYDKELGFYLLH
;
A
#
# COMPACT_ATOMS: atom_id res chain seq x y z
N MET A 1 -17.47 2.01 2.67
CA MET A 1 -17.53 0.69 1.99
C MET A 1 -17.26 -0.39 3.01
N LEU A 2 -18.05 -1.47 3.02
CA LEU A 2 -17.88 -2.57 3.98
C LEU A 2 -16.57 -3.33 3.70
N LYS A 3 -15.90 -3.79 4.76
CA LYS A 3 -14.65 -4.54 4.68
C LYS A 3 -14.84 -5.98 5.14
N VAL A 4 -14.11 -6.89 4.52
CA VAL A 4 -13.87 -8.25 5.01
C VAL A 4 -12.38 -8.44 5.15
N TYR A 5 -11.93 -9.01 6.26
CA TYR A 5 -10.50 -9.17 6.53
C TYR A 5 -10.07 -10.57 6.13
N ALA A 6 -9.01 -10.65 5.33
CA ALA A 6 -8.42 -11.92 4.95
C ALA A 6 -7.27 -12.27 5.90
N ASP A 7 -7.16 -13.55 6.27
CA ASP A 7 -6.06 -14.08 7.03
C ASP A 7 -4.77 -14.20 6.19
N LYS A 8 -3.69 -14.67 6.83
CA LYS A 8 -2.40 -14.92 6.17
C LYS A 8 -2.48 -15.93 5.02
N ASN A 9 -3.46 -16.84 5.04
CA ASN A 9 -3.71 -17.83 4.00
C ASN A 9 -4.68 -17.30 2.92
N GLY A 10 -5.16 -16.07 3.03
CA GLY A 10 -6.12 -15.47 2.11
C GLY A 10 -7.58 -15.88 2.36
N LYS A 11 -7.89 -16.57 3.45
CA LYS A 11 -9.27 -16.88 3.83
C LYS A 11 -9.92 -15.68 4.49
N ALA A 12 -11.16 -15.37 4.11
CA ALA A 12 -11.93 -14.29 4.71
C ALA A 12 -13.28 -14.81 5.22
N VAL A 13 -13.81 -14.12 6.24
CA VAL A 13 -15.15 -14.39 6.79
C VAL A 13 -16.10 -13.30 6.31
N PHE A 14 -17.16 -13.71 5.63
CA PHE A 14 -18.28 -12.85 5.27
C PHE A 14 -19.35 -12.89 6.36
N HIS A 15 -19.81 -11.72 6.79
CA HIS A 15 -20.97 -11.54 7.64
C HIS A 15 -22.01 -10.70 6.90
N CYS A 16 -23.21 -11.25 6.67
CA CYS A 16 -24.29 -10.51 6.04
C CYS A 16 -24.93 -9.53 7.04
N PRO A 17 -24.95 -8.21 6.75
CA PRO A 17 -25.56 -7.23 7.63
C PRO A 17 -27.10 -7.27 7.63
N HIS A 18 -27.73 -7.98 6.68
CA HIS A 18 -29.18 -8.07 6.55
C HIS A 18 -29.79 -9.27 7.29
N CYS A 19 -29.15 -10.44 7.22
CA CYS A 19 -29.71 -11.67 7.80
C CYS A 19 -28.78 -12.38 8.80
N GLY A 20 -27.60 -11.82 9.06
CA GLY A 20 -26.63 -12.40 9.99
C GLY A 20 -25.92 -13.67 9.49
N PHE A 21 -26.14 -14.09 8.23
CA PHE A 21 -25.48 -15.26 7.66
C PHE A 21 -23.95 -15.09 7.66
N VAL A 22 -23.23 -16.16 8.03
CA VAL A 22 -21.77 -16.20 8.11
C VAL A 22 -21.22 -17.30 7.22
N THR A 23 -20.19 -17.01 6.43
CA THR A 23 -19.44 -18.03 5.67
C THR A 23 -17.97 -17.67 5.51
N ASN A 24 -17.13 -18.69 5.41
CA ASN A 24 -15.74 -18.54 4.98
C ASN A 24 -15.64 -18.65 3.46
N PHE A 25 -14.67 -17.97 2.87
CA PHE A 25 -14.33 -18.12 1.45
C PHE A 25 -12.84 -17.84 1.22
N ASP A 26 -12.30 -18.38 0.12
CA ASP A 26 -10.95 -18.09 -0.33
C ASP A 26 -10.94 -16.77 -1.11
N ALA A 27 -10.25 -15.76 -0.58
CA ALA A 27 -10.11 -14.46 -1.21
C ALA A 27 -8.75 -14.30 -1.91
N SER A 28 -7.87 -15.30 -1.91
CA SER A 28 -6.49 -15.21 -2.41
C SER A 28 -6.39 -14.69 -3.84
N ALA A 29 -7.37 -15.02 -4.69
CA ALA A 29 -7.46 -14.55 -6.07
C ALA A 29 -7.56 -13.00 -6.20
N TYR A 30 -7.96 -12.29 -5.15
CA TYR A 30 -8.14 -10.84 -5.12
C TYR A 30 -6.96 -10.08 -4.50
N ARG A 31 -5.92 -10.77 -4.03
CA ARG A 31 -4.81 -10.16 -3.26
C ARG A 31 -3.97 -9.17 -4.07
N ASP A 32 -3.64 -9.51 -5.30
CA ASP A 32 -2.76 -8.72 -6.19
C ASP A 32 -3.55 -8.00 -7.30
N ARG A 33 -4.87 -7.86 -7.14
CA ARG A 33 -5.79 -7.26 -8.13
C ARG A 33 -6.67 -6.20 -7.46
N ASP A 34 -7.79 -5.83 -8.09
CA ASP A 34 -8.83 -5.09 -7.38
C ASP A 34 -9.42 -5.99 -6.29
N SER A 35 -9.31 -5.57 -5.03
CA SER A 35 -9.82 -6.31 -3.89
C SER A 35 -11.29 -6.01 -3.59
N ARG A 36 -11.98 -5.24 -4.45
CA ARG A 36 -13.44 -5.09 -4.39
C ARG A 36 -14.12 -6.33 -4.95
N ILE A 37 -15.00 -6.91 -4.15
CA ILE A 37 -15.78 -8.10 -4.50
C ILE A 37 -17.26 -7.81 -4.35
N ARG A 38 -18.08 -8.41 -5.22
CA ARG A 38 -19.54 -8.42 -5.10
C ARG A 38 -19.98 -9.77 -4.55
N ILE A 39 -20.58 -9.78 -3.37
CA ILE A 39 -21.12 -10.99 -2.73
C ILE A 39 -22.64 -10.94 -2.80
N LYS A 40 -23.26 -12.02 -3.30
CA LYS A 40 -24.70 -12.25 -3.20
C LYS A 40 -24.96 -13.18 -2.03
N CYS A 41 -25.69 -12.69 -1.03
CA CYS A 41 -26.08 -13.49 0.13
C CYS A 41 -27.24 -14.43 -0.22
N ARG A 42 -27.37 -15.53 0.53
CA ARG A 42 -28.52 -16.43 0.45
C ARG A 42 -29.86 -15.78 0.78
N CYS A 43 -29.87 -14.62 1.47
CA CYS A 43 -31.09 -13.83 1.70
C CYS A 43 -31.52 -13.00 0.49
N GLY A 44 -30.81 -13.09 -0.64
CA GLY A 44 -31.11 -12.37 -1.88
C GLY A 44 -30.31 -11.08 -2.07
N GLU A 45 -29.85 -10.47 -0.98
CA GLU A 45 -29.16 -9.19 -1.01
C GLU A 45 -27.77 -9.29 -1.66
N SER A 46 -27.38 -8.25 -2.41
CA SER A 46 -26.09 -8.18 -3.10
C SER A 46 -25.32 -6.95 -2.67
N MET A 47 -24.06 -7.13 -2.30
CA MET A 47 -23.29 -6.07 -1.68
C MET A 47 -21.85 -6.09 -2.16
N THR A 48 -21.29 -4.89 -2.31
CA THR A 48 -19.88 -4.68 -2.68
C THR A 48 -19.05 -4.48 -1.42
N MET A 49 -18.03 -5.30 -1.26
CA MET A 49 -17.13 -5.28 -0.12
C MET A 49 -15.68 -5.15 -0.59
N LEU A 50 -14.83 -4.58 0.26
CA LEU A 50 -13.39 -4.56 0.06
C LEU A 50 -12.75 -5.66 0.90
N VAL A 51 -12.00 -6.54 0.26
CA VAL A 51 -11.14 -7.48 0.98
C VAL A 51 -9.88 -6.73 1.45
N GLU A 52 -9.68 -6.71 2.76
CA GLU A 52 -8.51 -6.15 3.42
C GLU A 52 -7.48 -7.25 3.64
N PHE A 53 -6.40 -7.23 2.85
CA PHE A 53 -5.28 -8.17 2.95
C PHE A 53 -4.08 -7.59 3.73
N ARG A 54 -4.17 -6.32 4.17
CA ARG A 54 -3.04 -5.63 4.80
C ARG A 54 -2.83 -6.15 6.22
N GLU A 55 -1.59 -6.54 6.48
CA GLU A 55 -1.12 -6.96 7.80
C GLU A 55 -0.73 -5.76 8.68
N TYR A 56 -0.22 -4.69 8.06
CA TYR A 56 0.29 -3.52 8.77
C TYR A 56 -0.60 -2.29 8.55
N TYR A 57 -0.80 -1.54 9.63
CA TYR A 57 -1.40 -0.22 9.58
C TYR A 57 -0.61 0.70 8.64
N ARG A 58 -1.33 1.63 7.99
CA ARG A 58 -0.75 2.68 7.17
C ARG A 58 -1.06 4.04 7.75
N ARG A 59 -0.02 4.80 8.07
CA ARG A 59 -0.14 6.20 8.48
C ARG A 59 -0.15 7.09 7.25
N SER A 60 -1.16 7.95 7.13
CA SER A 60 -1.19 8.99 6.11
C SER A 60 -0.18 10.07 6.45
N VAL A 61 0.62 10.49 5.48
CA VAL A 61 1.69 11.48 5.66
C VAL A 61 1.80 12.41 4.44
N SER A 62 2.59 13.47 4.58
CA SER A 62 2.88 14.41 3.48
C SER A 62 4.34 14.83 3.58
N LEU A 63 5.26 13.92 3.22
CA LEU A 63 6.70 14.12 3.37
C LEU A 63 7.35 14.33 2.01
N ALA A 64 8.12 15.40 1.87
CA ALA A 64 8.97 15.60 0.71
C ALA A 64 10.13 14.59 0.73
N GLY A 65 10.51 14.11 -0.45
CA GLY A 65 11.56 13.13 -0.58
C GLY A 65 12.11 13.04 -2.00
N ARG A 66 13.02 12.09 -2.18
CA ARG A 66 13.61 11.74 -3.47
C ARG A 66 13.50 10.25 -3.72
N CYS A 67 13.37 9.89 -4.98
CA CYS A 67 13.32 8.51 -5.46
C CYS A 67 14.36 8.33 -6.56
N THR A 68 15.28 7.40 -6.38
CA THR A 68 16.24 7.00 -7.42
C THR A 68 15.75 5.70 -8.04
N VAL A 69 15.50 5.71 -9.35
CA VAL A 69 15.08 4.52 -10.12
C VAL A 69 16.32 3.75 -10.54
N HIS A 70 16.50 2.51 -10.07
CA HIS A 70 17.77 1.78 -10.31
C HIS A 70 17.99 1.44 -11.79
N ARG A 71 16.90 1.17 -12.52
CA ARG A 71 16.94 0.81 -13.95
C ARG A 71 17.44 1.96 -14.84
N THR A 72 16.93 3.17 -14.65
CA THR A 72 17.25 4.35 -15.47
C THR A 72 18.30 5.26 -14.85
N ARG A 73 18.55 5.12 -13.55
CA ARG A 73 19.30 6.05 -12.70
C ARG A 73 18.71 7.46 -12.62
N GLU A 74 17.44 7.62 -12.99
CA GLU A 74 16.74 8.87 -12.81
C GLU A 74 16.52 9.16 -11.33
N GLU A 75 16.67 10.44 -10.97
CA GLU A 75 16.30 10.96 -9.66
C GLU A 75 15.02 11.79 -9.79
N LEU A 76 14.03 11.44 -8.99
CA LEU A 76 12.70 12.05 -9.00
C LEU A 76 12.46 12.72 -7.66
N GLU A 77 11.96 13.95 -7.69
CA GLU A 77 11.35 14.56 -6.51
C GLU A 77 9.97 13.94 -6.27
N ILE A 78 9.73 13.53 -5.03
CA ILE A 78 8.53 12.79 -4.67
C ILE A 78 7.90 13.32 -3.39
N LYS A 79 6.60 13.07 -3.27
CA LYS A 79 5.83 13.27 -2.05
C LYS A 79 5.34 11.94 -1.53
N VAL A 80 5.84 11.53 -0.37
CA VAL A 80 5.35 10.34 0.34
C VAL A 80 3.94 10.64 0.88
N ARG A 81 2.99 9.76 0.60
CA ARG A 81 1.55 9.92 0.90
C ARG A 81 1.08 9.01 2.02
N ASP A 82 1.60 7.79 2.09
CA ASP A 82 1.38 6.88 3.21
C ASP A 82 2.61 6.02 3.49
N LEU A 83 2.74 5.62 4.75
CA LEU A 83 3.81 4.76 5.25
C LEU A 83 3.24 3.58 6.03
N SER A 84 3.90 2.43 5.93
CA SER A 84 3.65 1.24 6.74
C SER A 84 4.98 0.56 7.07
N MET A 85 4.97 -0.42 7.96
CA MET A 85 6.17 -1.23 8.24
C MET A 85 6.74 -1.94 7.02
N SER A 86 5.89 -2.21 6.01
CA SER A 86 6.24 -3.05 4.86
C SER A 86 6.47 -2.27 3.56
N GLY A 87 6.22 -0.97 3.54
CA GLY A 87 6.28 -0.18 2.31
C GLY A 87 5.61 1.18 2.45
N LEU A 88 5.52 1.88 1.31
CA LEU A 88 4.98 3.23 1.22
C LEU A 88 4.14 3.43 -0.05
N SER A 89 3.46 4.56 -0.11
CA SER A 89 3.03 5.16 -1.37
C SER A 89 3.59 6.56 -1.54
N PHE A 90 3.84 6.97 -2.78
CA PHE A 90 4.32 8.31 -3.12
C PHE A 90 3.77 8.78 -4.47
N SER A 91 3.82 10.07 -4.72
CA SER A 91 3.55 10.71 -6.02
C SER A 91 4.79 11.46 -6.49
N ILE A 92 4.97 11.62 -7.80
CA ILE A 92 6.05 12.45 -8.36
C ILE A 92 5.64 13.93 -8.25
N GLU A 93 6.54 14.80 -7.80
CA GLU A 93 6.31 16.25 -7.68
C GLU A 93 6.71 17.01 -8.96
N SER A 94 6.36 16.46 -10.13
CA SER A 94 6.56 17.15 -11.40
C SER A 94 5.32 16.96 -12.28
N PRO A 95 4.57 18.03 -12.59
CA PRO A 95 3.34 17.94 -13.39
C PRO A 95 3.60 17.56 -14.85
N MET A 96 4.86 17.60 -15.31
CA MET A 96 5.24 17.27 -16.68
C MET A 96 5.70 15.80 -16.83
N VAL A 97 5.83 15.06 -15.72
CA VAL A 97 6.32 13.68 -15.74
C VAL A 97 5.16 12.74 -15.47
N GLU A 98 4.76 11.99 -16.50
CA GLU A 98 3.83 10.87 -16.32
C GLU A 98 4.53 9.71 -15.63
N GLU A 99 3.97 9.17 -14.54
CA GLU A 99 4.63 8.15 -13.73
C GLU A 99 4.98 6.90 -14.53
N SER A 100 4.14 6.55 -15.52
CA SER A 100 4.31 5.36 -16.35
C SER A 100 5.45 5.48 -17.36
N THR A 101 5.98 6.69 -17.58
CA THR A 101 7.14 6.92 -18.46
C THR A 101 8.46 6.68 -17.74
N VAL A 102 8.52 6.99 -16.45
CA VAL A 102 9.75 6.90 -15.63
C VAL A 102 9.80 5.65 -14.74
N LEU A 103 8.65 5.15 -14.29
CA LEU A 103 8.53 4.01 -13.39
C LEU A 103 7.68 2.90 -14.00
N GLN A 104 8.10 1.66 -13.75
CA GLN A 104 7.37 0.45 -14.14
C GLN A 104 7.09 -0.43 -12.93
N ILE A 105 6.02 -1.22 -13.00
CA ILE A 105 5.78 -2.27 -11.99
C ILE A 105 6.93 -3.27 -12.05
N GLY A 106 7.54 -3.54 -10.89
CA GLY A 106 8.73 -4.37 -10.78
C GLY A 106 10.05 -3.58 -10.75
N ASP A 107 10.04 -2.27 -10.99
CA ASP A 107 11.25 -1.45 -10.81
C ASP A 107 11.69 -1.45 -9.33
N VAL A 108 13.00 -1.53 -9.14
CA VAL A 108 13.63 -1.31 -7.84
C VAL A 108 13.99 0.16 -7.72
N VAL A 109 13.59 0.76 -6.61
CA VAL A 109 13.84 2.18 -6.31
C VAL A 109 14.52 2.33 -4.96
N THR A 110 15.28 3.40 -4.79
CA THR A 110 15.72 3.87 -3.46
C THR A 110 14.97 5.14 -3.14
N VAL A 111 14.16 5.11 -2.08
CA VAL A 111 13.44 6.27 -1.58
C VAL A 111 14.20 6.87 -0.40
N ARG A 112 14.22 8.20 -0.33
CA ARG A 112 14.86 8.96 0.74
C ARG A 112 13.98 10.13 1.17
N PHE A 113 13.62 10.20 2.43
CA PHE A 113 12.76 11.25 2.99
C PHE A 113 13.04 11.45 4.48
N ARG A 114 12.61 12.58 5.06
CA ARG A 114 12.69 12.83 6.50
C ARG A 114 11.33 12.66 7.14
N LEU A 115 11.31 12.09 8.35
CA LEU A 115 10.11 12.07 9.19
C LEU A 115 9.81 13.49 9.71
N ASP A 116 8.54 13.79 9.90
CA ASP A 116 8.04 15.09 10.39
C ASP A 116 7.85 15.15 11.91
N SER A 117 8.33 14.13 12.64
CA SER A 117 8.30 14.09 14.10
C SER A 117 9.72 13.99 14.66
N PRO A 118 10.03 14.65 15.79
CA PRO A 118 11.29 14.46 16.48
C PRO A 118 11.53 12.99 16.90
N PRO A 119 12.75 12.46 16.73
CA PRO A 119 13.84 13.04 15.94
C PRO A 119 13.51 12.88 14.44
N GLU A 120 13.65 13.97 13.67
CA GLU A 120 13.34 14.07 12.22
C GLU A 120 14.28 13.20 11.36
N ASN A 121 14.18 11.88 11.59
CA ASN A 121 15.10 10.89 11.10
C ASN A 121 15.04 10.83 9.58
N LEU A 122 16.22 10.68 8.98
CA LEU A 122 16.33 10.42 7.56
C LEU A 122 16.08 8.93 7.33
N ILE A 123 15.02 8.62 6.59
CA ILE A 123 14.72 7.27 6.12
C ILE A 123 15.29 7.13 4.72
N GLN A 124 16.07 6.06 4.49
CA GLN A 124 16.55 5.68 3.17
C GLN A 124 16.31 4.18 2.98
N ARG A 125 15.49 3.81 2.00
CA ARG A 125 15.09 2.41 1.80
C ARG A 125 15.02 2.01 0.34
N MET A 126 15.45 0.77 0.08
CA MET A 126 15.18 0.10 -1.18
C MET A 126 13.74 -0.44 -1.18
N ALA A 127 13.01 -0.21 -2.25
CA ALA A 127 11.64 -0.67 -2.43
C ALA A 127 11.38 -1.18 -3.85
N LEU A 128 10.48 -2.14 -3.96
CA LEU A 128 10.00 -2.69 -5.23
C LEU A 128 8.64 -2.09 -5.58
N VAL A 129 8.52 -1.47 -6.75
CA VAL A 129 7.25 -0.92 -7.24
C VAL A 129 6.24 -2.05 -7.45
N ARG A 130 5.08 -1.95 -6.81
CA ARG A 130 4.00 -2.95 -6.84
C ARG A 130 2.78 -2.52 -7.63
N ASN A 131 2.51 -1.22 -7.68
CA ASN A 131 1.42 -0.66 -8.46
C ASN A 131 1.68 0.80 -8.80
N ILE A 132 1.10 1.25 -9.90
CA ILE A 132 1.05 2.64 -10.35
C ILE A 132 -0.41 2.89 -10.70
N ARG A 133 -1.09 3.78 -9.96
CA ARG A 133 -2.52 4.06 -10.14
C ARG A 133 -2.82 5.52 -9.81
N SER A 134 -3.45 6.23 -10.75
CA SER A 134 -4.01 7.57 -10.53
C SER A 134 -3.04 8.55 -9.85
N GLY A 135 -1.82 8.65 -10.37
CA GLY A 135 -0.79 9.54 -9.84
C GLY A 135 -0.12 9.08 -8.53
N THR A 136 -0.39 7.84 -8.09
CA THR A 136 0.19 7.25 -6.89
C THR A 136 0.94 5.97 -7.23
N ILE A 137 2.17 5.86 -6.73
CA ILE A 137 3.02 4.70 -6.83
C ILE A 137 3.06 4.00 -5.47
N GLY A 138 2.68 2.73 -5.44
CA GLY A 138 2.83 1.87 -4.27
C GLY A 138 4.09 1.03 -4.37
N ALA A 139 4.96 1.09 -3.36
CA ALA A 139 6.21 0.34 -3.32
C ALA A 139 6.37 -0.46 -2.01
N LYS A 140 6.93 -1.66 -2.11
CA LYS A 140 7.17 -2.57 -0.97
C LYS A 140 8.65 -2.55 -0.60
N PHE A 141 8.97 -2.32 0.67
CA PHE A 141 10.36 -2.33 1.14
C PHE A 141 11.01 -3.70 0.95
N ALA A 142 12.31 -3.69 0.67
CA ALA A 142 13.15 -4.87 0.77
C ALA A 142 13.24 -5.32 2.24
N ARG A 143 13.22 -6.64 2.48
CA ARG A 143 13.07 -7.24 3.82
C ARG A 143 14.24 -6.99 4.79
N SER A 144 15.37 -6.44 4.33
CA SER A 144 16.64 -6.52 5.04
C SER A 144 16.86 -5.48 6.14
N GLU A 145 16.03 -4.44 6.25
CA GLU A 145 16.34 -3.33 7.16
C GLU A 145 15.13 -2.98 8.05
N TYR A 146 15.17 -3.43 9.31
CA TYR A 146 14.23 -2.99 10.35
C TYR A 146 14.67 -1.61 10.85
N ASP A 147 13.97 -0.53 10.46
CA ASP A 147 14.16 0.80 11.05
C ASP A 147 13.31 0.89 12.30
N LYS A 148 13.95 0.95 13.47
CA LYS A 148 13.25 1.18 14.74
C LYS A 148 12.53 2.53 14.70
N GLU A 149 13.14 3.50 14.04
CA GLU A 149 12.68 4.87 13.80
C GLU A 149 11.34 4.87 13.08
N LEU A 150 11.23 4.11 11.98
CA LEU A 150 9.97 3.95 11.25
C LEU A 150 8.93 3.22 12.09
N GLY A 151 9.35 2.21 12.87
CA GLY A 151 8.49 1.51 13.81
C GLY A 151 7.88 2.45 14.85
N PHE A 152 8.69 3.27 15.52
CA PHE A 152 8.21 4.25 16.51
C PHE A 152 7.28 5.28 15.88
N TYR A 153 7.62 5.77 14.69
CA TYR A 153 6.80 6.72 13.95
C TYR A 153 5.40 6.18 13.64
N LEU A 154 5.27 4.90 13.31
CA LEU A 154 3.99 4.28 12.95
C LEU A 154 3.10 3.90 14.13
N LEU A 155 3.62 3.95 15.36
CA LEU A 155 2.87 3.67 16.59
C LEU A 155 2.16 4.90 17.18
N HIS A 156 2.46 6.09 16.67
CA HIS A 156 1.94 7.39 17.12
C HIS A 156 1.22 8.08 15.96
#